data_AF-A0A6L4Z3T3-F1
#
_entry.id   AF-A0A6L4Z3T3-F1
#
_cell.length_a   1.000
_cell.length_b   1.000
_cell.length_c   1.000
_cell.angle_alpha   90.00
_cell.angle_beta   90.00
_cell.angle_gamma   90.00
#
_symmetry.space_group_name_H-M   'P 1'
#
loop_
_entity.id
_entity.type
_entity.pdbx_description
1 polymer ?
#
loop_
_entity_poly.entity_id
_entity_poly.type
_entity_poly.pdbx_seq_one_letter_code
_entity_poly.pdbx_strand_id
1 'polypeptide(L)'
;MQSEFNLEALVKHFESGTLAPELFHHQEHVKIAWWYLQNYSLVESIARFTSGIKHFARQQGKENLYHETITLAYVLLINERIYKTGNLLVWGEFANAN
;
A
#
# COMPACT_ATOMS: atom_id res chain seq x y z
N MET A 1 -15.70 -6.33 9.70
CA MET A 1 -16.64 -5.74 8.72
C MET A 1 -16.50 -4.22 8.58
N GLN A 2 -16.42 -3.40 9.64
CA GLN A 2 -16.16 -1.94 9.49
C GLN A 2 -14.73 -1.58 9.02
N SER A 3 -13.74 -2.47 9.21
CA SER A 3 -12.34 -2.23 8.83
C SER A 3 -12.07 -2.36 7.33
N GLU A 4 -12.76 -3.25 6.63
CA GLU A 4 -12.53 -3.52 5.19
C GLU A 4 -13.12 -2.41 4.31
N PHE A 5 -14.30 -1.90 4.67
CA PHE A 5 -14.95 -0.77 3.98
C PHE A 5 -14.07 0.50 3.96
N ASN A 6 -13.24 0.70 4.98
CA ASN A 6 -12.31 1.84 5.04
C ASN A 6 -11.06 1.61 4.19
N LEU A 7 -10.61 0.34 4.04
CA LEU A 7 -9.42 0.02 3.27
C LEU A 7 -9.64 0.11 1.76
N GLU A 8 -10.76 -0.41 1.25
CA GLU A 8 -11.09 -0.27 -0.17
C GLU A 8 -11.28 1.20 -0.58
N ALA A 9 -11.92 2.00 0.29
CA ALA A 9 -12.07 3.43 0.07
C ALA A 9 -10.71 4.14 0.05
N LEU A 10 -9.81 3.80 0.98
CA LEU A 10 -8.43 4.31 0.99
C LEU A 10 -7.70 3.99 -0.33
N VAL A 11 -7.77 2.74 -0.81
CA VAL A 11 -7.14 2.34 -2.07
C VAL A 11 -7.72 3.12 -3.24
N LYS A 12 -9.05 3.29 -3.32
CA LYS A 12 -9.69 4.09 -4.38
C LYS A 12 -9.26 5.57 -4.36
N HIS A 13 -9.17 6.17 -3.17
CA HIS A 13 -8.70 7.56 -3.03
C HIS A 13 -7.23 7.70 -3.42
N PHE A 14 -6.41 6.72 -3.07
CA PHE A 14 -5.01 6.66 -3.50
C PHE A 14 -4.88 6.52 -5.02
N GLU A 15 -5.59 5.57 -5.63
CA GLU A 15 -5.53 5.31 -7.08
C GLU A 15 -6.04 6.49 -7.92
N SER A 16 -7.04 7.23 -7.42
CA SER A 16 -7.55 8.45 -8.05
C SER A 16 -6.71 9.70 -7.78
N GLY A 17 -5.69 9.61 -6.92
CA GLY A 17 -4.89 10.77 -6.49
C GLY A 17 -5.67 11.78 -5.65
N THR A 18 -6.84 11.42 -5.13
CA THR A 18 -7.72 12.30 -4.34
C THR A 18 -7.50 12.18 -2.83
N LEU A 19 -6.64 11.27 -2.40
CA LEU A 19 -6.26 11.15 -0.99
C LEU A 19 -5.55 12.44 -0.54
N ALA A 20 -6.01 13.01 0.58
CA ALA A 20 -5.37 14.18 1.16
C ALA A 20 -3.92 13.84 1.58
N PRO A 21 -2.90 14.65 1.25
CA PRO A 21 -1.51 14.38 1.60
C PRO A 21 -1.27 14.12 3.09
N GLU A 22 -2.05 14.78 3.94
CA GLU A 22 -2.00 14.68 5.40
C GLU A 22 -2.54 13.34 5.89
N LEU A 23 -3.22 12.57 5.05
CA LEU A 23 -3.70 11.23 5.34
C LEU A 23 -2.79 10.15 4.76
N PHE A 24 -1.82 10.52 3.92
CA PHE A 24 -0.91 9.57 3.28
C PHE A 24 0.37 9.39 4.09
N HIS A 25 0.22 8.75 5.25
CA HIS A 25 1.31 8.45 6.16
C HIS A 25 1.85 7.02 5.97
N HIS A 26 2.84 6.68 6.78
CA HIS A 26 3.53 5.39 6.72
C HIS A 26 2.56 4.20 6.86
N GLN A 27 1.58 4.29 7.77
CA GLN A 27 0.61 3.21 7.98
C GLN A 27 -0.24 2.96 6.73
N GLU A 28 -0.64 4.02 6.02
CA GLU A 28 -1.46 3.94 4.81
C GLU A 28 -0.66 3.37 3.64
N HIS A 29 0.64 3.70 3.52
CA HIS A 29 1.52 3.05 2.55
C HIS A 29 1.53 1.52 2.76
N VAL A 30 1.68 1.08 4.02
CA VAL A 30 1.70 -0.35 4.36
C VAL A 30 0.34 -1.00 4.12
N LYS A 31 -0.76 -0.35 4.49
CA LYS A 31 -2.14 -0.83 4.24
C LYS A 31 -2.40 -1.08 2.77
N ILE A 32 -2.05 -0.12 1.90
CA ILE A 32 -2.29 -0.21 0.46
C ILE A 32 -1.41 -1.30 -0.16
N ALA A 33 -0.13 -1.35 0.19
CA ALA A 33 0.76 -2.41 -0.29
C ALA A 33 0.29 -3.80 0.17
N TRP A 34 -0.13 -3.95 1.44
CA TRP A 34 -0.72 -5.18 1.95
C TRP A 34 -1.99 -5.55 1.19
N TRP A 35 -2.89 -4.59 0.93
CA TRP A 35 -4.12 -4.84 0.16
C TRP A 35 -3.80 -5.34 -1.25
N TYR A 36 -2.84 -4.72 -1.96
CA TYR A 36 -2.43 -5.21 -3.27
C TYR A 36 -1.83 -6.62 -3.21
N LEU A 37 -1.10 -6.98 -2.15
CA LEU A 37 -0.49 -8.31 -2.01
C LEU A 37 -1.52 -9.40 -1.64
N GLN A 38 -2.63 -9.03 -1.01
CA GLN A 38 -3.74 -9.94 -0.75
C GLN A 38 -4.61 -10.20 -2.00
N ASN A 39 -4.66 -9.23 -2.93
CA ASN A 39 -5.56 -9.27 -4.08
C ASN A 39 -4.89 -9.61 -5.41
N TYR A 40 -3.56 -9.48 -5.49
CA TYR A 40 -2.80 -9.67 -6.74
C TYR A 40 -1.50 -10.45 -6.50
N SER A 41 -0.90 -10.93 -7.59
CA SER A 41 0.44 -11.53 -7.54
C SER A 41 1.49 -10.46 -7.16
N LEU A 42 2.60 -10.87 -6.53
CA LEU A 42 3.68 -9.97 -6.13
C LEU A 42 4.12 -9.01 -7.26
N VAL A 43 4.29 -9.52 -8.47
CA VAL A 43 4.72 -8.72 -9.64
C VAL A 43 3.67 -7.66 -9.98
N GLU A 44 2.39 -8.02 -9.95
CA GLU A 44 1.31 -7.09 -10.21
C GLU A 44 1.14 -6.07 -9.07
N SER A 45 1.29 -6.49 -7.81
CA SER A 45 1.26 -5.60 -6.64
C SER A 45 2.37 -4.56 -6.72
N ILE A 46 3.59 -4.95 -7.11
CA ILE A 46 4.72 -4.04 -7.34
C ILE A 46 4.37 -3.01 -8.41
N ALA A 47 3.85 -3.45 -9.55
CA ALA A 47 3.50 -2.57 -10.66
C ALA A 47 2.41 -1.56 -10.28
N ARG A 48 1.33 -2.04 -9.65
CA ARG A 48 0.20 -1.21 -9.19
C ARG A 48 0.63 -0.20 -8.13
N PHE A 49 1.34 -0.65 -7.10
CA PHE A 49 1.78 0.22 -6.02
C PHE A 49 2.73 1.31 -6.52
N THR A 50 3.72 0.93 -7.35
CA THR A 50 4.67 1.87 -7.94
C THR A 50 3.98 2.90 -8.82
N SER A 51 3.07 2.47 -9.70
CA SER A 51 2.30 3.39 -10.55
C SER A 51 1.44 4.33 -9.71
N GLY A 52 0.80 3.82 -8.66
CA GLY A 52 0.00 4.62 -7.73
C GLY A 52 0.82 5.68 -7.01
N ILE A 53 1.99 5.33 -6.47
CA ILE A 53 2.87 6.30 -5.79
C ILE A 53 3.34 7.38 -6.76
N LYS A 54 3.75 7.00 -7.98
CA LYS A 54 4.17 7.96 -9.02
C LYS A 54 3.02 8.90 -9.39
N HIS A 55 1.82 8.37 -9.60
CA HIS A 55 0.64 9.17 -9.89
C HIS A 55 0.32 10.13 -8.74
N PHE A 56 0.30 9.63 -7.51
CA PHE A 56 0.05 10.43 -6.32
C PHE A 56 1.09 11.55 -6.16
N ALA A 57 2.39 11.24 -6.26
CA ALA A 57 3.47 12.21 -6.15
C ALA A 57 3.36 13.32 -7.22
N ARG A 58 2.96 12.96 -8.46
CA ARG A 58 2.70 13.92 -9.54
C ARG A 58 1.54 14.85 -9.23
N GLN A 59 0.41 14.32 -8.75
CA GLN A 59 -0.75 15.14 -8.40
C GLN A 59 -0.44 16.14 -7.28
N GLN A 60 0.51 15.80 -6.40
CA GLN A 60 0.96 16.68 -5.32
C GLN A 60 2.13 17.59 -5.70
N GLY A 61 2.62 17.53 -6.95
CA GLY A 61 3.80 18.29 -7.40
C GLY A 61 5.11 17.91 -6.69
N LYS A 62 5.20 16.68 -6.17
CA LYS A 62 6.31 16.15 -5.34
C LYS A 62 6.98 14.93 -5.97
N GLU A 63 7.06 14.89 -7.29
CA GLU A 63 7.65 13.78 -8.05
C GLU A 63 9.10 13.45 -7.62
N ASN A 64 9.84 14.47 -7.17
CA ASN A 64 11.21 14.36 -6.68
C ASN A 64 11.36 13.59 -5.35
N LEU A 65 10.26 13.32 -4.63
CA LEU A 65 10.26 12.51 -3.42
C LEU A 65 10.08 11.02 -3.69
N TYR A 66 9.83 10.63 -4.94
CA TYR A 66 9.69 9.23 -5.31
C TYR A 66 11.05 8.52 -5.35
N HIS A 67 11.14 7.36 -4.70
CA HIS A 67 12.32 6.51 -4.70
C HIS A 67 11.95 5.06 -5.00
N GLU A 68 12.26 4.62 -6.23
CA GLU A 68 11.94 3.26 -6.72
C GLU A 68 12.47 2.16 -5.78
N THR A 69 13.75 2.21 -5.42
CA THR A 69 14.36 1.19 -4.56
C THR A 69 13.65 1.06 -3.20
N ILE A 70 13.28 2.19 -2.59
CA ILE A 70 12.59 2.20 -1.30
C ILE A 70 11.17 1.65 -1.46
N THR A 71 10.44 2.07 -2.50
CA THR A 71 9.10 1.56 -2.81
C THR A 71 9.11 0.04 -3.01
N LEU A 72 10.05 -0.49 -3.80
CA LEU A 72 10.19 -1.92 -4.03
C LEU A 72 10.55 -2.68 -2.74
N ALA A 73 11.51 -2.16 -1.97
CA ALA A 73 11.91 -2.78 -0.71
C ALA A 73 10.71 -2.91 0.26
N TYR A 74 9.86 -1.89 0.35
CA TYR A 74 8.66 -1.96 1.18
C TYR A 74 7.70 -3.08 0.76
N VAL A 75 7.37 -3.17 -0.53
CA VAL A 75 6.45 -4.21 -1.03
C VAL A 75 7.02 -5.61 -0.77
N LEU A 76 8.33 -5.81 -1.00
CA LEU A 76 9.00 -7.08 -0.77
C LEU A 76 9.02 -7.49 0.72
N LEU A 77 9.31 -6.55 1.63
CA LEU A 77 9.32 -6.80 3.07
C LEU A 77 7.92 -7.13 3.60
N ILE A 78 6.89 -6.42 3.12
CA ILE A 78 5.50 -6.69 3.49
C ILE A 78 5.09 -8.08 2.98
N ASN A 79 5.42 -8.41 1.74
CA ASN A 79 5.15 -9.73 1.16
C ASN A 79 5.84 -10.85 1.96
N GLU A 80 7.13 -10.70 2.28
CA GLU A 80 7.86 -11.66 3.10
C GLU A 80 7.17 -11.89 4.45
N ARG A 81 6.71 -10.81 5.09
CA ARG A 81 5.98 -10.88 6.36
C ARG A 81 4.65 -11.60 6.22
N ILE A 82 3.86 -11.30 5.18
CA ILE A 82 2.60 -12.00 4.89
C ILE A 82 2.83 -13.51 4.77
N TYR A 83 3.89 -13.92 4.05
CA TYR A 83 4.25 -15.34 3.93
C TYR A 83 4.63 -15.96 5.29
N LYS A 84 5.43 -15.25 6.11
CA LYS A 84 5.86 -15.74 7.43
C LYS A 84 4.72 -15.87 8.44
N THR A 85 3.69 -15.03 8.36
CA THR A 85 2.54 -15.06 9.27
C THR A 85 1.44 -16.02 8.83
N GLY A 86 1.66 -16.84 7.80
CA GLY A 86 0.66 -17.79 7.30
C GLY A 86 -0.47 -17.14 6.51
N ASN A 87 -0.19 -15.99 5.89
CA ASN A 87 -1.14 -15.24 5.07
C ASN A 87 -2.39 -14.78 5.84
N LEU A 88 -2.17 -14.07 6.95
CA LEU A 88 -3.26 -13.44 7.71
C LEU A 88 -4.11 -12.56 6.79
N LEU A 89 -5.37 -12.94 6.61
CA LEU A 89 -6.30 -12.31 5.67
C LEU A 89 -6.85 -10.97 6.19
N VAL A 90 -6.68 -10.67 7.48
CA VAL A 90 -7.27 -9.49 8.12
C VAL A 90 -6.18 -8.48 8.49
N TRP A 91 -6.32 -7.25 7.98
CA TRP A 91 -5.39 -6.15 8.26
C TRP A 91 -5.08 -5.97 9.74
N GLY A 92 -6.09 -6.07 10.63
CA GLY A 92 -5.90 -5.87 12.06
C GLY A 92 -4.91 -6.84 12.69
N GLU A 93 -4.94 -8.11 12.27
CA GLU A 93 -4.02 -9.14 12.75
C GLU A 93 -2.61 -8.91 12.18
N PHE A 94 -2.52 -8.59 10.89
CA PHE A 94 -1.27 -8.21 10.27
C PHE A 94 -0.65 -6.97 10.94
N ALA A 95 -1.42 -5.94 11.28
CA ALA A 95 -0.91 -4.73 11.91
C ALA A 95 -0.38 -5.00 13.34
N ASN A 96 -1.04 -5.88 14.10
CA ASN A 96 -0.70 -6.17 15.49
C ASN A 96 0.40 -7.21 15.68
N ALA A 97 0.76 -7.98 14.64
CA ALA A 97 1.82 -8.98 14.70
C ALA A 97 3.25 -8.39 14.58
N ASN A 98 3.49 -7.20 15.16
CA ASN A 98 4.76 -6.47 15.10
C ASN A 98 5.48 -6.49 16.44
#